data_AF-A0A842TAE5-F1
#
_entry.id   AF-A0A842TAE5-F1
#
_cell.length_a   1.000
_cell.length_b   1.000
_cell.length_c   1.000
_cell.angle_alpha   90.00
_cell.angle_beta   90.00
_cell.angle_gamma   90.00
#
_symmetry.space_group_name_H-M   'P 1'
#
loop_
_entity.id
_entity.type
_entity.pdbx_description
1 polymer ?
#
loop_
_entity_poly.entity_id
_entity_poly.type
_entity_poly.pdbx_seq_one_letter_code
_entity_poly.pdbx_strand_id
1 'polypeptide(L)'
;MVLSNKNIDDHTIRKELRNLHRCPICNEKVRIGIEKSTLETLLQEEVFPYPHLHIHGNPLHGVLFYIDKDLRVRSCSAIKSLEFSRDSHTFQELLKKWSNPY
;
A
#
# COMPACT_ATOMS: atom_id res chain seq x y z
N MET A 1 -7.72 -38.98 -7.17
CA MET A 1 -6.98 -37.90 -7.86
C MET A 1 -7.04 -36.65 -6.99
N VAL A 2 -5.94 -36.32 -6.32
CA VAL A 2 -5.84 -35.08 -5.53
C VAL A 2 -5.23 -34.05 -6.47
N LEU A 3 -6.02 -33.08 -6.93
CA LEU A 3 -5.50 -31.96 -7.70
C LEU A 3 -4.79 -31.01 -6.74
N SER A 4 -3.46 -31.15 -6.69
CA SER A 4 -2.58 -30.17 -6.10
C SER A 4 -2.60 -28.90 -6.97
N ASN A 5 -3.41 -27.92 -6.60
CA ASN A 5 -3.28 -26.57 -7.17
C ASN A 5 -2.09 -25.87 -6.52
N LYS A 6 -0.90 -26.22 -7.01
CA LYS A 6 0.27 -25.33 -7.03
C LYS A 6 -0.06 -24.18 -7.97
N ASN A 7 -0.29 -23.00 -7.41
CA ASN A 7 0.14 -21.71 -7.94
C ASN A 7 0.01 -20.70 -6.80
N ILE A 8 0.91 -20.84 -5.82
CA ILE A 8 1.28 -19.72 -4.98
C ILE A 8 2.23 -18.94 -5.86
N ASP A 9 1.73 -17.90 -6.53
CA ASP A 9 2.57 -16.98 -7.29
C ASP A 9 3.70 -16.50 -6.38
N ASP A 10 4.93 -16.74 -6.85
CA ASP A 10 6.21 -16.37 -6.23
C ASP A 10 6.45 -14.84 -6.22
N HIS A 11 5.39 -14.07 -6.49
CA HIS A 11 5.41 -12.62 -6.47
C HIS A 11 5.18 -12.11 -5.04
N THR A 12 6.36 -11.95 -4.40
CA THR A 12 6.70 -11.02 -3.33
C THR A 12 6.17 -11.33 -1.92
N ILE A 13 7.09 -11.84 -1.09
CA ILE A 13 7.01 -11.79 0.37
C ILE A 13 6.86 -10.31 0.80
N ARG A 14 5.62 -9.89 1.09
CA ARG A 14 5.28 -8.56 1.59
C ARG A 14 5.77 -8.38 3.02
N LYS A 15 6.15 -7.16 3.39
CA LYS A 15 6.38 -6.83 4.81
C LYS A 15 5.24 -5.96 5.34
N GLU A 16 4.55 -6.47 6.35
CA GLU A 16 3.57 -5.70 7.11
C GLU A 16 4.27 -4.64 7.97
N LEU A 17 3.61 -3.49 8.13
CA LEU A 17 4.06 -2.47 9.07
C LEU A 17 3.92 -2.95 10.51
N ARG A 18 4.88 -2.58 11.35
CA ARG A 18 4.97 -3.06 12.74
C ARG A 18 3.92 -2.45 13.67
N ASN A 19 3.26 -1.38 13.25
CA ASN A 19 2.27 -0.65 14.05
C ASN A 19 0.94 -0.60 13.30
N LEU A 20 -0.16 -0.83 14.03
CA LEU A 20 -1.52 -0.65 13.54
C LEU A 20 -1.89 0.83 13.59
N HIS A 21 -2.33 1.38 12.44
CA HIS A 21 -2.79 2.77 12.36
C HIS A 21 -4.28 2.83 12.11
N ARG A 22 -4.89 3.94 12.54
CA ARG A 22 -6.27 4.26 12.26
C ARG A 22 -6.30 5.34 11.19
N CYS A 23 -7.24 5.21 10.26
CA CYS A 23 -7.52 6.27 9.30
C CYS A 23 -8.00 7.52 10.05
N PRO A 24 -7.41 8.71 9.83
CA PRO A 24 -7.84 9.94 10.49
C PRO A 24 -9.22 10.45 10.01
N ILE A 25 -9.77 9.86 8.95
CA ILE A 25 -11.07 10.26 8.37
C ILE A 25 -12.21 9.38 8.91
N CYS A 26 -12.12 8.05 8.78
CA CYS A 26 -13.18 7.13 9.21
C CYS A 26 -12.89 6.39 10.53
N ASN A 27 -11.70 6.57 11.12
CA ASN A 27 -11.25 5.92 12.35
C ASN A 27 -11.13 4.38 12.28
N GLU A 28 -11.28 3.79 11.09
CA GLU A 28 -11.08 2.36 10.86
C GLU A 28 -9.60 1.98 11.01
N LYS A 29 -9.35 0.75 11.48
CA LYS A 29 -7.99 0.20 11.51
C LYS A 29 -7.57 -0.16 10.09
N VAL A 30 -6.44 0.38 9.65
CA VAL A 30 -5.87 0.07 8.34
C VAL A 30 -4.73 -0.91 8.50
N ARG A 31 -4.72 -1.93 7.64
CA ARG A 31 -3.56 -2.81 7.44
C ARG A 31 -2.86 -2.33 6.18
N ILE A 32 -1.58 -2.05 6.31
CA ILE A 32 -0.76 -1.52 5.22
C ILE A 32 0.41 -2.49 5.04
N GLY A 33 0.63 -2.88 3.79
CA GLY A 33 1.73 -3.72 3.36
C GLY A 33 2.50 -3.02 2.24
N ILE A 34 3.77 -3.41 2.08
CA ILE A 34 4.63 -2.86 1.03
C ILE A 34 5.19 -4.04 0.23
N GLU A 35 5.12 -3.93 -1.10
CA GLU A 35 5.73 -4.88 -2.01
C GLU A 35 7.24 -4.94 -1.79
N LYS A 36 7.81 -6.16 -1.79
CA LYS A 36 9.23 -6.40 -1.53
C LYS A 36 10.16 -5.57 -2.42
N SER A 37 9.88 -5.55 -3.73
CA SER A 37 10.67 -4.81 -4.71
C SER A 37 10.68 -3.31 -4.41
N THR A 38 9.51 -2.73 -4.10
CA THR A 38 9.40 -1.32 -3.69
C THR A 38 10.22 -1.04 -2.44
N LEU A 39 10.15 -1.92 -1.44
CA LEU A 39 10.92 -1.77 -0.20
C LEU A 39 12.44 -1.87 -0.43
N GLU A 40 12.88 -2.79 -1.30
CA GLU A 40 14.30 -2.93 -1.66
C GLU A 40 14.83 -1.66 -2.33
N THR A 41 14.07 -1.07 -3.25
CA THR A 41 14.42 0.22 -3.87
C THR A 41 14.52 1.35 -2.83
N LEU A 42 13.52 1.50 -1.96
CA LEU A 42 13.52 2.53 -0.91
C LEU A 42 14.72 2.40 0.04
N LEU A 43 15.12 1.16 0.37
CA LEU A 43 16.30 0.87 1.18
C LEU A 43 17.61 1.24 0.48
N GLN A 44 17.71 0.97 -0.82
CA GLN A 44 18.90 1.31 -1.61
C GLN A 44 19.07 2.83 -1.80
N GLU A 45 17.96 3.54 -1.96
CA GLU A 45 17.95 4.99 -2.20
C GLU A 45 17.98 5.82 -0.89
N GLU A 46 17.97 5.16 0.28
CA GLU A 46 17.89 5.78 1.60
C GLU A 46 16.72 6.78 1.77
N VAL A 47 15.61 6.55 1.08
CA VAL A 47 14.45 7.45 1.08
C VAL A 47 13.56 7.15 2.28
N PHE A 48 13.89 7.72 3.44
CA PHE A 48 13.06 7.62 4.65
C PHE A 48 13.00 8.93 5.45
N PRO A 49 11.85 9.27 6.06
CA PRO A 49 10.57 8.56 5.91
C PRO A 49 9.96 8.81 4.52
N TYR A 50 9.38 7.78 3.91
CA TYR A 50 8.72 7.91 2.61
C TYR A 50 7.19 7.98 2.77
N PRO A 51 6.49 8.72 1.89
CA PRO A 51 5.04 8.75 1.88
C PRO A 51 4.47 7.49 1.22
N HIS A 52 3.52 6.85 1.90
CA HIS A 52 2.71 5.76 1.35
C HIS A 52 1.25 6.19 1.26
N LEU A 53 0.70 6.17 0.05
CA LEU A 53 -0.70 6.49 -0.21
C LEU A 53 -1.58 5.26 -0.01
N HIS A 54 -2.52 5.36 0.92
CA HIS A 54 -3.58 4.38 1.12
C HIS A 54 -4.92 5.01 0.76
N ILE A 55 -5.68 4.37 -0.13
CA ILE A 55 -6.99 4.86 -0.58
C ILE A 55 -8.04 3.81 -0.21
N HIS A 56 -9.04 4.19 0.59
CA HIS A 56 -10.08 3.26 1.05
C HIS A 56 -11.38 3.97 1.45
N GLY A 57 -12.36 3.18 1.88
CA GLY A 57 -13.61 3.65 2.49
C GLY A 57 -14.73 4.00 1.50
N ASN A 58 -15.86 4.43 2.07
CA ASN A 58 -17.05 4.89 1.35
C ASN A 58 -17.68 6.08 2.12
N PRO A 59 -17.54 7.34 1.65
CA PRO A 59 -16.94 7.75 0.38
C PRO A 59 -15.43 7.51 0.33
N LEU A 60 -14.92 7.30 -0.88
CA LEU A 60 -13.49 7.04 -1.14
C LEU A 60 -12.63 8.20 -0.63
N HIS A 61 -11.61 7.90 0.15
CA HIS A 61 -10.68 8.90 0.68
C HIS A 61 -9.24 8.38 0.75
N GLY A 62 -8.29 9.31 0.69
CA GLY A 62 -6.86 9.03 0.68
C GLY A 62 -6.20 9.43 1.99
N VAL A 63 -5.24 8.63 2.43
CA VAL A 63 -4.41 8.90 3.60
C VAL A 63 -2.95 8.68 3.22
N LEU A 64 -2.09 9.61 3.59
CA LEU A 64 -0.64 9.43 3.54
C LEU A 64 -0.14 8.91 4.87
N PHE A 65 0.66 7.85 4.83
CA PHE A 65 1.41 7.33 5.95
C PHE A 65 2.90 7.55 5.68
N TYR A 66 3.59 8.28 6.56
CA TYR A 66 5.03 8.47 6.45
C TYR A 66 5.74 7.34 7.19
N ILE A 67 6.39 6.45 6.44
CA ILE A 67 6.95 5.20 6.94
C ILE A 67 8.47 5.31 6.99
N ASP A 68 9.07 4.88 8.10
CA ASP A 68 10.52 4.85 8.26
C ASP A 68 11.15 3.52 7.80
N LYS A 69 12.49 3.45 7.91
CA LYS A 69 13.28 2.25 7.55
C LYS A 69 12.97 1.01 8.38
N ASP A 70 12.38 1.18 9.57
CA ASP A 70 12.02 0.10 10.50
C ASP A 70 10.58 -0.37 10.29
N LEU A 71 9.91 0.10 9.24
CA LEU A 71 8.50 -0.17 8.93
C LEU A 71 7.56 0.30 10.06
N ARG A 72 7.83 1.49 10.59
CA ARG A 72 6.97 2.20 11.53
C ARG A 72 6.42 3.45 10.85
N VAL A 73 5.12 3.68 10.98
CA VAL A 73 4.53 4.96 10.59
C VAL A 73 4.91 6.01 11.62
N ARG A 74 5.50 7.11 11.16
CA ARG A 74 5.92 8.26 11.97
C ARG A 74 4.84 9.33 12.04
N SER A 75 4.06 9.49 10.98
CA SER A 75 2.92 10.41 10.94
C SER A 75 1.89 9.95 9.90
N CYS A 76 0.66 10.46 10.03
CA CYS A 76 -0.42 10.24 9.08
C CYS A 76 -1.06 11.56 8.68
N SER A 77 -1.53 11.67 7.44
CA SER A 77 -2.18 12.89 6.93
C SER A 77 -3.36 12.54 6.03
N ALA A 78 -4.49 13.21 6.20
CA ALA A 78 -5.65 13.07 5.33
C ALA A 78 -5.43 13.84 4.01
N ILE A 79 -5.74 13.21 2.88
CA ILE A 79 -5.80 13.87 1.58
C ILE A 79 -7.21 14.39 1.36
N LYS A 80 -7.33 15.70 1.13
CA LYS A 80 -8.62 16.36 0.93
C LYS A 80 -9.14 16.29 -0.50
N SER A 81 -8.27 16.04 -1.48
CA SER A 81 -8.61 15.98 -2.90
C SER A 81 -7.85 14.86 -3.59
N LEU A 82 -8.56 13.99 -4.30
CA LEU A 82 -7.99 12.89 -5.08
C LEU A 82 -8.43 13.00 -6.53
N GLU A 83 -7.49 12.85 -7.44
CA GLU A 83 -7.74 12.77 -8.88
C GLU A 83 -6.98 11.57 -9.45
N PHE A 84 -7.63 10.81 -10.31
CA PHE A 84 -7.02 9.73 -11.06
C PHE A 84 -7.10 10.06 -12.55
N SER A 85 -5.96 9.99 -13.23
CA SER A 85 -5.91 10.11 -14.69
C SER A 85 -6.76 9.03 -15.34
N ARG A 86 -7.58 9.41 -16.32
CA ARG A 86 -8.55 8.52 -16.98
C ARG A 86 -8.00 7.96 -18.29
N ASP A 87 -6.77 7.45 -18.24
CA ASP A 87 -6.10 6.86 -19.39
C ASP A 87 -5.89 5.35 -19.21
N SER A 88 -5.61 4.67 -20.32
CA SER A 88 -5.42 3.21 -20.37
C SER A 88 -4.30 2.74 -19.44
N HIS A 89 -3.23 3.52 -19.29
CA HIS A 89 -2.06 3.11 -18.54
C HIS A 89 -2.35 3.18 -17.03
N THR A 90 -2.91 4.30 -16.57
CA THR A 90 -3.33 4.47 -15.17
C THR A 90 -4.33 3.39 -14.75
N PHE A 91 -5.31 3.07 -15.62
CA PHE A 91 -6.29 2.02 -15.34
C PHE A 91 -5.64 0.64 -15.18
N GLN A 92 -4.68 0.29 -16.04
CA GLN A 92 -3.97 -1.00 -15.94
C GLN A 92 -3.16 -1.11 -14.64
N GLU A 93 -2.47 -0.05 -14.22
CA GLU A 93 -1.73 -0.05 -12.95
C GLU A 93 -2.66 -0.11 -11.74
N LEU A 94 -3.78 0.61 -11.76
CA LEU A 94 -4.81 0.49 -10.71
C LEU A 94 -5.38 -0.93 -10.63
N LEU A 95 -5.65 -1.58 -11.77
CA LEU A 95 -6.13 -2.96 -11.79
C LEU A 95 -5.09 -3.94 -11.23
N LYS A 96 -3.80 -3.77 -11.58
CA LYS A 96 -2.70 -4.59 -11.01
C LYS A 96 -2.62 -4.43 -9.50
N LYS A 97 -2.77 -3.19 -8.99
CA LYS A 97 -2.81 -2.90 -7.55
C LYS A 97 -4.12 -3.33 -6.88
N TRP A 98 -5.23 -3.45 -7.62
CA TRP A 98 -6.49 -3.94 -7.06
C TRP A 98 -6.50 -5.46 -6.96
N SER A 99 -6.00 -6.15 -8.00
CA SER A 99 -5.87 -7.61 -7.99
C SER A 99 -4.81 -8.10 -7.00
N ASN A 100 -3.90 -7.21 -6.59
CA ASN A 100 -2.96 -7.44 -5.52
C ASN A 100 -3.28 -6.54 -4.29
N PRO A 101 -3.98 -7.03 -3.24
CA PRO A 101 -4.42 -6.18 -2.12
C PRO A 101 -3.30 -5.55 -1.27
N TYR A 102 -2.01 -5.80 -1.58
CA TYR A 102 -0.83 -5.16 -0.98
C TYR A 102 0.32 -5.07 -2.00
#